data_AF-A0A9E7JWD2-F1
#
_entry.id   AF-A0A9E7JWD2-F1
#
_cell.length_a   1.000
_cell.length_b   1.000
_cell.length_c   1.000
_cell.angle_alpha   90.00
_cell.angle_beta   90.00
_cell.angle_gamma   90.00
#
_symmetry.space_group_name_H-M   'P 1'
#
loop_
_entity.id
_entity.type
_entity.pdbx_description
1 polymer ?
#
loop_
_entity_poly.entity_id
_entity_poly.type
_entity_poly.pdbx_seq_one_letter_code
_entity_poly.pdbx_strand_id
1 'polypeptide(L)'
;MSTRSEENPALRTIENSIQALGRGFDANCDTRLLYCKGAAGSRVVELDEEHAREPPIGEGLVVPNVSRDVRCSIDESPGRESFGACGFYEKLQMAEYFNRKALLSGSIPLGSFNCAFSFSGSKKMDAAATKSLAMDGKLIPLCKVQLLKHPLSLQDHVKAAVPLSWEPLSLARFIETYGTHVITSITIGGKDVIYVKQHISSTLSITEIKNYIQDVGDQRFSETESLASSGPIKLKAKAVDPFIFNSQGIHPQPLNAPYLAAKEDVTVIFRRRGGDDLVQSHVEWARTVPSAPDVIQMTFLPITSLLENIPGKDHLTRAINLYLEYKPPIEELRYFLEFQVPRIWALYEKNFQDIKERASLPIFAVQHNGAEVICKPRAGIGQP
;
A
#
# COMPACT_ATOMS: atom_id res chain seq x y z
N MET A 1 -42.65 16.91 -0.50
CA MET A 1 -41.81 16.28 0.54
C MET A 1 -41.42 14.91 0.03
N SER A 2 -40.26 14.81 -0.62
CA SER A 2 -39.75 13.53 -1.11
C SER A 2 -39.00 12.86 0.03
N THR A 3 -39.44 11.68 0.43
CA THR A 3 -38.82 10.85 1.45
C THR A 3 -37.36 10.58 1.05
N ARG A 4 -36.40 11.08 1.85
CA ARG A 4 -35.02 10.60 1.83
C ARG A 4 -35.08 9.10 2.12
N SER A 5 -35.07 8.31 1.05
CA SER A 5 -34.71 6.89 1.09
C SER A 5 -33.43 6.78 1.91
N GLU A 6 -33.42 5.96 2.96
CA GLU A 6 -32.18 5.55 3.63
C GLU A 6 -31.21 5.09 2.53
N GLU A 7 -30.14 5.87 2.29
CA GLU A 7 -29.19 5.58 1.22
C GLU A 7 -28.57 4.21 1.49
N ASN A 8 -28.84 3.24 0.62
CA ASN A 8 -28.27 1.90 0.70
C ASN A 8 -26.73 2.02 0.77
N PRO A 9 -26.08 1.61 1.88
CA PRO A 9 -24.63 1.76 2.05
C PRO A 9 -23.83 1.11 0.93
N ALA A 10 -24.30 -0.03 0.41
CA ALA A 10 -23.68 -0.73 -0.70
C ALA A 10 -23.72 0.10 -1.99
N LEU A 11 -24.87 0.71 -2.30
CA LEU A 11 -25.01 1.60 -3.45
C LEU A 11 -24.04 2.78 -3.34
N ARG A 12 -23.97 3.41 -2.17
CA ARG A 12 -23.07 4.55 -1.93
C ARG A 12 -21.60 4.17 -2.07
N THR A 13 -21.18 2.98 -1.61
CA THR A 13 -19.81 2.50 -1.83
C THR A 13 -19.51 2.32 -3.31
N ILE A 14 -20.45 1.79 -4.09
CA ILE A 14 -20.30 1.60 -5.54
C ILE A 14 -20.21 2.95 -6.25
N GLU A 15 -21.12 3.89 -5.96
CA GLU A 15 -21.12 5.24 -6.52
C GLU A 15 -19.80 5.95 -6.23
N ASN A 16 -19.34 5.95 -4.98
CA ASN A 16 -18.06 6.55 -4.60
C ASN A 16 -16.87 5.89 -5.32
N SER A 17 -16.94 4.57 -5.57
CA SER A 17 -15.91 3.85 -6.31
C SER A 17 -15.88 4.25 -7.80
N ILE A 18 -17.04 4.43 -8.42
CA ILE A 18 -17.15 4.90 -9.81
C ILE A 18 -16.62 6.33 -9.96
N GLN A 19 -16.94 7.20 -8.99
CA GLN A 19 -16.40 8.56 -8.91
C GLN A 19 -14.89 8.58 -8.64
N ALA A 20 -14.33 7.52 -8.07
CA ALA A 20 -12.90 7.37 -7.84
C ALA A 20 -12.09 6.91 -9.06
N LEU A 21 -12.71 6.25 -10.04
CA LEU A 21 -12.03 5.83 -11.25
C LEU A 21 -11.43 7.02 -11.99
N GLY A 22 -10.19 6.87 -12.46
CA GLY A 22 -9.49 7.94 -13.17
C GLY A 22 -9.01 9.09 -12.27
N ARG A 23 -9.21 9.03 -10.95
CA ARG A 23 -8.60 9.96 -10.00
C ARG A 23 -7.13 9.60 -9.75
N GLY A 24 -6.39 10.62 -9.35
CA GLY A 24 -5.03 10.46 -8.85
C GLY A 24 -5.01 9.72 -7.52
N PHE A 25 -3.93 9.01 -7.24
CA PHE A 25 -3.75 8.22 -6.03
C PHE A 25 -2.29 8.19 -5.61
N ASP A 26 -2.06 8.19 -4.30
CA ASP A 26 -0.75 7.99 -3.73
C ASP A 26 -0.52 6.52 -3.39
N ALA A 27 0.32 5.86 -4.19
CA ALA A 27 0.66 4.45 -3.99
C ALA A 27 1.38 4.15 -2.65
N ASN A 28 1.82 5.15 -1.89
CA ASN A 28 2.32 4.97 -0.53
C ASN A 28 1.18 4.88 0.52
N CYS A 29 -0.08 5.10 0.15
CA CYS A 29 -1.25 4.95 1.02
C CYS A 29 -1.92 3.56 0.92
N ASP A 30 -2.72 3.22 1.93
CA ASP A 30 -3.62 2.05 1.90
C ASP A 30 -4.73 2.25 0.85
N THR A 31 -5.32 1.17 0.32
CA THR A 31 -6.31 1.21 -0.78
C THR A 31 -7.72 1.64 -0.32
N ARG A 32 -7.82 2.78 0.37
CA ARG A 32 -9.10 3.38 0.78
C ARG A 32 -9.42 4.59 -0.09
N LEU A 33 -10.70 4.79 -0.38
CA LEU A 33 -11.17 5.92 -1.19
C LEU A 33 -10.79 7.29 -0.59
N LEU A 34 -10.60 7.36 0.73
CA LEU A 34 -10.19 8.59 1.41
C LEU A 34 -8.82 9.12 0.95
N TYR A 35 -7.95 8.27 0.39
CA TYR A 35 -6.63 8.65 -0.11
C TYR A 35 -6.64 9.05 -1.60
N CYS A 36 -7.80 9.06 -2.25
CA CYS A 36 -7.91 9.58 -3.61
C CYS A 36 -7.59 11.08 -3.64
N LYS A 37 -6.83 11.48 -4.64
CA LYS A 37 -6.34 12.85 -4.81
C LYS A 37 -7.37 13.75 -5.51
N GLY A 38 -7.25 15.05 -5.27
CA GLY A 38 -8.21 16.06 -5.72
C GLY A 38 -9.55 16.02 -4.95
N ALA A 39 -10.48 16.88 -5.35
CA ALA A 39 -11.83 16.91 -4.80
C ALA A 39 -12.66 15.69 -5.25
N ALA A 40 -13.80 15.44 -4.59
CA ALA A 40 -14.77 14.46 -5.07
C ALA A 40 -15.22 14.83 -6.49
N GLY A 41 -15.16 13.88 -7.42
CA GLY A 41 -15.47 14.09 -8.84
C GLY A 41 -14.34 14.69 -9.70
N SER A 42 -13.23 15.18 -9.12
CA SER A 42 -12.10 15.67 -9.93
C SER A 42 -11.25 14.49 -10.41
N ARG A 43 -11.23 14.26 -11.73
CA ARG A 43 -10.43 13.19 -12.36
C ARG A 43 -9.12 13.75 -12.93
N VAL A 44 -8.11 12.89 -12.96
CA VAL A 44 -6.80 13.16 -13.58
C VAL A 44 -6.82 12.80 -15.07
N VAL A 45 -7.67 11.85 -15.45
CA VAL A 45 -7.90 11.44 -16.84
C VAL A 45 -9.22 11.97 -17.38
N GLU A 46 -9.30 12.07 -18.71
CA GLU A 46 -10.51 12.43 -19.44
C GLU A 46 -11.42 11.21 -19.58
N LEU A 47 -12.66 11.33 -19.10
CA LEU A 47 -13.74 10.36 -19.34
C LEU A 47 -14.91 11.06 -20.04
N ASP A 48 -15.69 10.29 -20.77
CA ASP A 48 -16.94 10.76 -21.39
C ASP A 48 -18.02 10.93 -20.31
N GLU A 49 -18.22 12.17 -19.87
CA GLU A 49 -19.27 12.55 -18.91
C GLU A 49 -20.59 12.95 -19.62
N GLU A 50 -20.57 13.14 -20.95
CA GLU A 50 -21.76 13.51 -21.73
C GLU A 50 -22.68 12.31 -21.97
N HIS A 51 -22.09 11.13 -22.14
CA HIS A 51 -22.83 9.89 -22.43
C HIS A 51 -22.90 8.98 -21.20
N ALA A 52 -23.76 9.38 -20.26
CA ALA A 52 -24.04 8.60 -19.07
C ALA A 52 -25.06 7.47 -19.32
N ARG A 53 -24.94 6.40 -18.54
CA ARG A 53 -25.81 5.22 -18.58
C ARG A 53 -26.15 4.75 -17.18
N GLU A 54 -27.13 3.86 -17.09
CA GLU A 54 -27.59 3.26 -15.84
C GLU A 54 -27.39 1.74 -15.88
N PRO A 55 -26.15 1.24 -15.71
CA PRO A 55 -25.90 -0.19 -15.76
C PRO A 55 -26.54 -0.89 -14.55
N PRO A 56 -27.21 -2.04 -14.76
CA PRO A 56 -27.64 -2.89 -13.65
C PRO A 56 -26.43 -3.55 -12.99
N ILE A 57 -26.39 -3.58 -11.66
CA ILE A 57 -25.36 -4.22 -10.84
C ILE A 57 -26.03 -5.25 -9.94
N GLY A 58 -26.43 -6.38 -10.53
CA GLY A 58 -27.05 -7.48 -9.78
C GLY A 58 -28.41 -7.10 -9.17
N GLU A 59 -29.08 -8.08 -8.56
CA GLU A 59 -30.35 -8.02 -7.79
C GLU A 59 -31.13 -6.68 -7.78
N GLY A 60 -31.52 -6.17 -8.96
CA GLY A 60 -32.30 -4.94 -9.10
C GLY A 60 -31.58 -3.62 -8.74
N LEU A 61 -30.28 -3.63 -8.44
CA LEU A 61 -29.52 -2.40 -8.15
C LEU A 61 -29.11 -1.72 -9.46
N VAL A 62 -29.41 -0.44 -9.59
CA VAL A 62 -29.05 0.39 -10.74
C VAL A 62 -28.24 1.57 -10.24
N VAL A 63 -27.08 1.80 -10.84
CA VAL A 63 -26.27 2.98 -10.51
C VAL A 63 -26.53 4.06 -11.56
N PRO A 64 -27.01 5.25 -11.17
CA PRO A 64 -27.27 6.32 -12.10
C PRO A 64 -25.95 6.98 -12.58
N ASN A 65 -26.03 7.64 -13.74
CA ASN A 65 -24.99 8.54 -14.23
C ASN A 65 -23.59 7.92 -14.39
N VAL A 66 -23.50 6.67 -14.85
CA VAL A 66 -22.21 6.00 -15.08
C VAL A 66 -21.71 6.29 -16.50
N SER A 67 -20.51 6.85 -16.61
CA SER A 67 -19.85 7.07 -17.91
C SER A 67 -19.78 5.78 -18.73
N ARG A 68 -19.96 5.89 -20.06
CA ARG A 68 -19.75 4.76 -20.99
C ARG A 68 -18.35 4.15 -20.93
N ASP A 69 -17.37 4.90 -20.42
CA ASP A 69 -15.99 4.47 -20.28
C ASP A 69 -15.76 3.60 -19.04
N VAL A 70 -16.81 3.33 -18.26
CA VAL A 70 -16.77 2.50 -17.05
C VAL A 70 -17.55 1.21 -17.29
N ARG A 71 -16.93 0.08 -16.97
CA ARG A 71 -17.60 -1.23 -16.85
C ARG A 71 -17.83 -1.52 -15.38
N CYS A 72 -19.06 -1.89 -15.05
CA CYS A 72 -19.41 -2.54 -13.80
C CYS A 72 -19.64 -4.03 -14.09
N SER A 73 -18.97 -4.91 -13.37
CA SER A 73 -19.17 -6.35 -13.45
C SER A 73 -19.39 -6.91 -12.05
N ILE A 74 -20.35 -7.83 -11.92
CA ILE A 74 -20.52 -8.63 -10.71
C ILE A 74 -19.44 -9.71 -10.74
N ASP A 75 -18.76 -9.92 -9.62
CA ASP A 75 -17.81 -11.01 -9.47
C ASP A 75 -18.47 -12.07 -8.58
N GLU A 76 -18.97 -13.14 -9.19
CA GLU A 76 -19.79 -14.15 -8.49
C GLU A 76 -18.94 -15.25 -7.82
N SER A 77 -17.61 -15.18 -7.89
CA SER A 77 -16.73 -16.22 -7.34
C SER A 77 -16.10 -15.80 -6.02
N PRO A 78 -16.63 -16.22 -4.85
CA PRO A 78 -15.91 -16.16 -3.58
C PRO A 78 -14.70 -17.10 -3.64
N GLY A 79 -13.55 -16.56 -4.04
CA GLY A 79 -12.29 -17.28 -4.01
C GLY A 79 -11.74 -17.33 -2.59
N ARG A 80 -11.60 -18.54 -2.02
CA ARG A 80 -10.66 -18.74 -0.91
C ARG A 80 -9.26 -18.53 -1.49
N GLU A 81 -8.65 -17.38 -1.18
CA GLU A 81 -7.23 -17.19 -1.45
C GLU A 81 -6.43 -17.86 -0.34
N SER A 82 -6.41 -19.20 -0.37
CA SER A 82 -5.52 -19.96 0.51
C SER A 82 -4.12 -19.97 -0.09
N PHE A 83 -3.21 -19.28 0.58
CA PHE A 83 -1.80 -19.41 0.28
C PHE A 83 -1.29 -20.63 1.03
N GLY A 84 -1.30 -21.78 0.37
CA GLY A 84 -0.51 -22.92 0.83
C GLY A 84 0.92 -22.44 0.95
N ALA A 85 1.41 -22.23 2.18
CA ALA A 85 2.39 -21.17 2.40
C ALA A 85 3.49 -21.20 1.37
N CYS A 86 3.56 -20.10 0.63
CA CYS A 86 4.59 -19.92 -0.35
C CYS A 86 5.91 -20.02 0.39
N GLY A 87 6.71 -21.00 -0.03
CA GLY A 87 8.05 -21.16 0.48
C GLY A 87 8.75 -19.83 0.36
N PHE A 88 9.30 -19.36 1.48
CA PHE A 88 10.27 -18.27 1.55
C PHE A 88 10.19 -17.24 0.42
N TYR A 89 9.44 -16.18 0.68
CA TYR A 89 9.64 -14.95 -0.04
C TYR A 89 10.72 -14.17 0.69
N GLU A 90 11.92 -14.06 0.10
CA GLU A 90 12.74 -12.86 0.34
C GLU A 90 11.77 -11.69 0.28
N LYS A 91 11.74 -10.82 1.29
CA LYS A 91 10.72 -9.77 1.50
C LYS A 91 10.21 -9.06 0.22
N LEU A 92 11.09 -8.93 -0.78
CA LEU A 92 10.78 -8.42 -2.12
C LEU A 92 9.64 -9.19 -2.82
N GLN A 93 9.56 -10.52 -2.70
CA GLN A 93 8.57 -11.33 -3.40
C GLN A 93 7.13 -11.14 -2.85
N MET A 94 6.97 -10.90 -1.54
CA MET A 94 5.65 -10.54 -0.97
C MET A 94 5.25 -9.11 -1.40
N ALA A 95 6.19 -8.16 -1.42
CA ALA A 95 5.91 -6.83 -1.95
C ALA A 95 5.52 -6.90 -3.44
N GLU A 96 6.25 -7.67 -4.25
CA GLU A 96 5.91 -7.94 -5.66
C GLU A 96 4.54 -8.58 -5.83
N TYR A 97 4.12 -9.46 -4.92
CA TYR A 97 2.78 -10.04 -4.95
C TYR A 97 1.69 -8.96 -4.80
N PHE A 98 1.83 -8.06 -3.82
CA PHE A 98 0.92 -6.92 -3.66
C PHE A 98 0.95 -6.00 -4.89
N ASN A 99 2.13 -5.76 -5.47
CA ASN A 99 2.28 -4.94 -6.66
C ASN A 99 1.58 -5.56 -7.87
N ARG A 100 1.75 -6.87 -8.10
CA ARG A 100 1.07 -7.60 -9.19
C ARG A 100 -0.45 -7.56 -9.04
N LYS A 101 -0.98 -7.71 -7.81
CA LYS A 101 -2.42 -7.56 -7.54
C LYS A 101 -2.95 -6.16 -7.87
N ALA A 102 -2.09 -5.14 -7.79
CA ALA A 102 -2.38 -3.77 -8.15
C ALA A 102 -2.09 -3.42 -9.63
N LEU A 103 -1.72 -4.42 -10.45
CA LEU A 103 -1.24 -4.29 -11.84
C LEU A 103 0.04 -3.44 -11.99
N LEU A 104 0.88 -3.46 -10.97
CA LEU A 104 2.19 -2.80 -10.95
C LEU A 104 3.32 -3.83 -10.98
N SER A 105 4.45 -3.43 -11.54
CA SER A 105 5.68 -4.24 -11.59
C SER A 105 6.70 -3.76 -10.55
N GLY A 106 7.75 -4.57 -10.34
CA GLY A 106 8.81 -4.28 -9.39
C GLY A 106 8.46 -4.59 -7.94
N SER A 107 9.39 -4.28 -7.04
CA SER A 107 9.38 -4.71 -5.64
C SER A 107 9.35 -3.56 -4.63
N ILE A 108 9.11 -2.33 -5.09
CA ILE A 108 8.90 -1.18 -4.19
C ILE A 108 7.61 -1.43 -3.39
N PRO A 109 7.67 -1.53 -2.06
CA PRO A 109 6.48 -1.87 -1.28
C PRO A 109 5.44 -0.75 -1.32
N LEU A 110 4.21 -1.09 -1.71
CA LEU A 110 3.05 -0.18 -1.69
C LEU A 110 2.57 0.11 -0.27
N GLY A 111 1.78 1.18 -0.12
CA GLY A 111 1.11 1.52 1.13
C GLY A 111 0.16 0.43 1.62
N SER A 112 -0.53 -0.26 0.71
CA SER A 112 -1.38 -1.41 1.05
C SER A 112 -0.60 -2.56 1.67
N PHE A 113 0.61 -2.85 1.16
CA PHE A 113 1.52 -3.84 1.75
C PHE A 113 1.99 -3.40 3.14
N ASN A 114 2.39 -2.13 3.27
CA ASN A 114 2.86 -1.62 4.57
C ASN A 114 1.73 -1.63 5.61
N CYS A 115 0.51 -1.27 5.21
CA CYS A 115 -0.66 -1.30 6.07
C CYS A 115 -1.03 -2.73 6.50
N ALA A 116 -0.96 -3.70 5.58
CA ALA A 116 -1.26 -5.10 5.84
C ALA A 116 -0.37 -5.69 6.96
N PHE A 117 0.94 -5.43 6.91
CA PHE A 117 1.91 -5.98 7.87
C PHE A 117 2.32 -5.01 9.00
N SER A 118 1.65 -3.85 9.09
CA SER A 118 1.98 -2.77 10.03
C SER A 118 3.48 -2.40 9.97
N PHE A 119 3.98 -2.14 8.75
CA PHE A 119 5.34 -1.67 8.51
C PHE A 119 5.45 -0.14 8.60
N SER A 120 6.64 0.33 8.94
CA SER A 120 6.92 1.77 9.04
C SER A 120 6.97 2.46 7.68
N GLY A 121 7.24 1.70 6.60
CA GLY A 121 7.45 2.22 5.25
C GLY A 121 8.93 2.33 4.88
N SER A 122 9.83 2.30 5.87
CA SER A 122 11.28 2.26 5.63
C SER A 122 11.71 0.88 5.14
N LYS A 123 11.86 0.75 3.81
CA LYS A 123 12.21 -0.51 3.14
C LYS A 123 13.41 -1.21 3.79
N LYS A 124 14.46 -0.46 4.13
CA LYS A 124 15.70 -0.97 4.74
C LYS A 124 15.47 -1.45 6.18
N MET A 125 14.89 -0.62 7.04
CA MET A 125 14.68 -0.95 8.46
C MET A 125 13.70 -2.10 8.61
N ASP A 126 12.56 -2.02 7.93
CA ASP A 126 11.54 -3.06 7.94
C ASP A 126 12.10 -4.38 7.37
N ALA A 127 13.12 -4.34 6.50
CA ALA A 127 13.72 -5.54 5.92
C ALA A 127 14.69 -6.19 6.89
N ALA A 128 15.54 -5.39 7.52
CA ALA A 128 16.50 -5.87 8.50
C ALA A 128 15.83 -6.53 9.71
N ALA A 129 14.65 -6.05 10.11
CA ALA A 129 13.92 -6.58 11.26
C ALA A 129 13.04 -7.82 10.95
N THR A 130 12.83 -8.17 9.68
CA THR A 130 11.84 -9.20 9.30
C THR A 130 12.52 -10.45 8.76
N LYS A 131 12.27 -11.60 9.39
CA LYS A 131 12.72 -12.92 8.94
C LYS A 131 11.87 -13.46 7.79
N SER A 132 10.55 -13.44 7.97
CA SER A 132 9.59 -13.97 7.00
C SER A 132 8.22 -13.33 7.16
N LEU A 133 7.41 -13.43 6.10
CA LEU A 133 6.03 -12.94 6.03
C LEU A 133 5.12 -14.05 5.50
N ALA A 134 3.92 -14.15 6.05
CA ALA A 134 2.88 -15.04 5.54
C ALA A 134 1.50 -14.37 5.60
N MET A 135 0.57 -14.82 4.76
CA MET A 135 -0.83 -14.38 4.81
C MET A 135 -1.77 -15.52 4.40
N ASP A 136 -2.98 -15.52 4.97
CA ASP A 136 -4.09 -16.41 4.58
C ASP A 136 -5.40 -15.67 4.76
N GLY A 137 -6.35 -15.83 3.84
CA GLY A 137 -7.57 -15.02 3.85
C GLY A 137 -8.65 -15.44 2.86
N LYS A 138 -9.85 -14.92 3.10
CA LYS A 138 -11.00 -15.06 2.19
C LYS A 138 -11.42 -13.69 1.66
N LEU A 139 -11.60 -13.61 0.35
CA LEU A 139 -12.14 -12.44 -0.34
C LEU A 139 -13.54 -12.78 -0.84
N ILE A 140 -14.46 -11.84 -0.64
CA ILE A 140 -15.85 -11.89 -1.10
C ILE A 140 -16.01 -10.68 -2.02
N PRO A 141 -15.54 -10.76 -3.27
CA PRO A 141 -15.81 -9.70 -4.23
C PRO A 141 -17.31 -9.72 -4.56
N LEU A 142 -17.93 -8.55 -4.66
CA LEU A 142 -19.34 -8.40 -5.05
C LEU A 142 -19.44 -7.69 -6.40
N CYS A 143 -18.68 -6.62 -6.55
CA CYS A 143 -18.69 -5.79 -7.75
C CYS A 143 -17.29 -5.32 -8.06
N LYS A 144 -16.96 -5.27 -9.35
CA LYS A 144 -15.76 -4.62 -9.85
C LYS A 144 -16.16 -3.52 -10.82
N VAL A 145 -15.64 -2.32 -10.58
CA VAL A 145 -15.79 -1.17 -11.48
C VAL A 145 -14.43 -0.87 -12.11
N GLN A 146 -14.38 -0.70 -13.43
CA GLN A 146 -13.12 -0.54 -14.15
C GLN A 146 -13.25 0.37 -15.37
N LEU A 147 -12.17 1.09 -15.68
CA LEU A 147 -12.08 1.87 -16.92
C LEU A 147 -11.94 0.93 -18.14
N LEU A 148 -12.69 1.24 -19.19
CA LEU A 148 -12.61 0.59 -20.50
C LEU A 148 -11.79 1.37 -21.52
N LYS A 149 -11.65 2.68 -21.29
CA LYS A 149 -11.01 3.59 -22.24
C LYS A 149 -9.52 3.28 -22.34
N HIS A 150 -9.09 2.87 -23.52
CA HIS A 150 -7.69 2.68 -23.87
C HIS A 150 -7.41 3.26 -25.26
N PRO A 151 -6.38 4.12 -25.43
CA PRO A 151 -5.50 4.65 -24.39
C PRO A 151 -6.21 5.66 -23.47
N LEU A 152 -5.75 5.76 -22.22
CA LEU A 152 -6.18 6.84 -21.31
C LEU A 152 -5.45 8.14 -21.67
N SER A 153 -6.15 9.27 -21.55
CA SER A 153 -5.59 10.62 -21.77
C SER A 153 -5.70 11.42 -20.48
N LEU A 154 -4.64 12.11 -20.09
CA LEU A 154 -4.66 13.05 -18.98
C LEU A 154 -5.43 14.32 -19.36
N GLN A 155 -6.09 14.94 -18.39
CA GLN A 155 -6.67 16.26 -18.61
C GLN A 155 -5.58 17.30 -18.86
N ASP A 156 -5.87 18.31 -19.68
CA ASP A 156 -4.89 19.32 -20.07
C ASP A 156 -4.32 20.12 -18.90
N HIS A 157 -5.12 20.39 -17.88
CA HIS A 157 -4.66 21.07 -16.67
C HIS A 157 -3.61 20.24 -15.89
N VAL A 158 -3.68 18.91 -15.95
CA VAL A 158 -2.68 18.01 -15.34
C VAL A 158 -1.40 18.02 -16.16
N LYS A 159 -1.51 17.94 -17.49
CA LYS A 159 -0.34 18.03 -18.40
C LYS A 159 0.39 19.35 -18.20
N ALA A 160 -0.35 20.46 -18.10
CA ALA A 160 0.20 21.80 -17.87
C ALA A 160 0.87 21.97 -16.49
N ALA A 161 0.51 21.13 -15.51
CA ALA A 161 1.10 21.19 -14.17
C ALA A 161 2.46 20.48 -14.06
N VAL A 162 2.91 19.78 -15.11
CA VAL A 162 4.20 19.07 -15.11
C VAL A 162 5.37 20.07 -15.12
N PRO A 163 6.26 20.05 -14.11
CA PRO A 163 7.40 20.98 -14.07
C PRO A 163 8.40 20.71 -15.20
N LEU A 164 8.87 21.76 -15.86
CA LEU A 164 9.82 21.66 -16.99
C LEU A 164 11.26 21.32 -16.55
N SER A 165 11.61 21.57 -15.29
CA SER A 165 12.95 21.37 -14.71
C SER A 165 12.85 20.70 -13.34
N TRP A 166 14.00 20.36 -12.75
CA TRP A 166 14.06 19.88 -11.37
C TRP A 166 13.79 21.01 -10.37
N GLU A 167 12.52 21.36 -10.20
CA GLU A 167 12.03 22.32 -9.20
C GLU A 167 11.36 21.57 -8.03
N PRO A 168 12.05 21.38 -6.90
CA PRO A 168 11.59 20.53 -5.79
C PRO A 168 10.19 20.87 -5.26
N LEU A 169 9.88 22.16 -5.13
CA LEU A 169 8.56 22.60 -4.65
C LEU A 169 7.45 22.23 -5.63
N SER A 170 7.66 22.46 -6.93
CA SER A 170 6.67 22.17 -7.97
C SER A 170 6.46 20.67 -8.14
N LEU A 171 7.55 19.88 -8.06
CA LEU A 171 7.50 18.41 -8.10
C LEU A 171 6.74 17.84 -6.88
N ALA A 172 7.05 18.32 -5.68
CA ALA A 172 6.36 17.91 -4.46
C ALA A 172 4.86 18.27 -4.53
N ARG A 173 4.53 19.49 -4.94
CA ARG A 173 3.14 19.94 -5.14
C ARG A 173 2.38 19.09 -6.15
N PHE A 174 3.02 18.70 -7.26
CA PHE A 174 2.39 17.83 -8.25
C PHE A 174 2.02 16.48 -7.62
N ILE A 175 2.96 15.84 -6.90
CA ILE A 175 2.74 14.55 -6.25
C ILE A 175 1.67 14.67 -5.16
N GLU A 176 1.70 15.74 -4.38
CA GLU A 176 0.69 16.00 -3.34
C GLU A 176 -0.72 16.15 -3.94
N THR A 177 -0.84 16.89 -5.06
CA THR A 177 -2.11 17.27 -5.70
C THR A 177 -2.71 16.17 -6.56
N TYR A 178 -1.90 15.50 -7.39
CA TYR A 178 -2.35 14.52 -8.38
C TYR A 178 -1.94 13.08 -8.04
N GLY A 179 -1.09 12.89 -7.03
CA GLY A 179 -0.60 11.56 -6.66
C GLY A 179 0.49 11.06 -7.58
N THR A 180 0.76 9.76 -7.45
CA THR A 180 1.80 9.05 -8.21
C THR A 180 1.21 8.17 -9.30
N HIS A 181 -0.04 7.72 -9.11
CA HIS A 181 -0.72 6.78 -10.00
C HIS A 181 -2.18 7.21 -10.25
N VAL A 182 -2.79 6.65 -11.28
CA VAL A 182 -4.22 6.80 -11.60
C VAL A 182 -4.94 5.50 -11.27
N ILE A 183 -6.12 5.59 -10.66
CA ILE A 183 -6.95 4.42 -10.35
C ILE A 183 -7.62 3.91 -11.64
N THR A 184 -7.39 2.64 -11.99
CA THR A 184 -7.94 2.02 -13.21
C THR A 184 -9.07 1.03 -12.94
N SER A 185 -9.09 0.37 -11.79
CA SER A 185 -10.22 -0.44 -11.35
C SER A 185 -10.29 -0.51 -9.83
N ILE A 186 -11.49 -0.80 -9.32
CA ILE A 186 -11.80 -0.96 -7.91
C ILE A 186 -12.69 -2.19 -7.76
N THR A 187 -12.31 -3.09 -6.86
CA THR A 187 -13.12 -4.24 -6.44
C THR A 187 -13.74 -3.93 -5.07
N ILE A 188 -15.05 -4.06 -4.99
CA ILE A 188 -15.92 -3.77 -3.85
C ILE A 188 -16.45 -5.08 -3.30
N GLY A 189 -16.45 -5.22 -1.98
CA GLY A 189 -16.95 -6.41 -1.30
C GLY A 189 -16.42 -6.50 0.13
N GLY A 190 -16.05 -7.71 0.53
CA GLY A 190 -15.49 -8.00 1.86
C GLY A 190 -14.16 -8.74 1.75
N LYS A 191 -13.24 -8.50 2.67
CA LYS A 191 -12.06 -9.34 2.87
C LYS A 191 -11.78 -9.57 4.35
N ASP A 192 -11.39 -10.79 4.66
CA ASP A 192 -10.97 -11.21 6.00
C ASP A 192 -9.64 -11.95 5.88
N VAL A 193 -8.56 -11.31 6.34
CA VAL A 193 -7.19 -11.75 6.08
C VAL A 193 -6.36 -11.73 7.36
N ILE A 194 -5.62 -12.81 7.56
CA ILE A 194 -4.62 -12.99 8.61
C ILE A 194 -3.26 -12.72 7.97
N TYR A 195 -2.48 -11.84 8.59
CA TYR A 195 -1.09 -11.58 8.23
C TYR A 195 -0.19 -11.99 9.38
N VAL A 196 0.91 -12.66 9.06
CA VAL A 196 1.93 -13.08 10.03
C VAL A 196 3.26 -12.43 9.65
N LYS A 197 3.87 -11.74 10.61
CA LYS A 197 5.19 -11.12 10.50
C LYS A 197 6.13 -11.77 11.50
N GLN A 198 7.12 -12.50 10.99
CA GLN A 198 8.15 -13.12 11.81
C GLN A 198 9.36 -12.19 11.93
N HIS A 199 9.76 -11.84 13.14
CA HIS A 199 10.93 -10.99 13.38
C HIS A 199 12.23 -11.80 13.21
N ILE A 200 13.34 -11.11 12.92
CA ILE A 200 14.65 -11.72 12.65
C ILE A 200 15.21 -12.57 13.81
N SER A 201 14.84 -12.25 15.05
CA SER A 201 15.25 -13.00 16.25
C SER A 201 14.44 -14.29 16.50
N SER A 202 13.34 -14.50 15.79
CA SER A 202 12.50 -15.68 15.96
C SER A 202 13.27 -16.96 15.63
N THR A 203 13.21 -17.96 16.52
CA THR A 203 13.85 -19.27 16.33
C THR A 203 13.05 -20.20 15.43
N LEU A 204 11.77 -19.92 15.21
CA LEU A 204 10.88 -20.76 14.40
C LEU A 204 11.37 -20.86 12.94
N SER A 205 11.22 -22.05 12.38
CA SER A 205 11.41 -22.31 10.96
C SER A 205 10.25 -21.78 10.13
N ILE A 206 10.49 -21.63 8.83
CA ILE A 206 9.46 -21.20 7.87
C ILE A 206 8.32 -22.22 7.80
N THR A 207 8.63 -23.51 7.93
CA THR A 207 7.64 -24.59 7.92
C THR A 207 6.72 -24.52 9.14
N GLU A 208 7.26 -24.16 10.32
CA GLU A 208 6.44 -23.95 11.52
C GLU A 208 5.49 -22.77 11.35
N ILE A 209 5.96 -21.64 10.78
CA ILE A 209 5.10 -20.49 10.47
C ILE A 209 4.03 -20.83 9.42
N LYS A 210 4.38 -21.65 8.43
CA LYS A 210 3.47 -22.17 7.41
C LYS A 210 2.33 -22.99 8.03
N ASN A 211 2.69 -23.97 8.86
CA ASN A 211 1.70 -24.82 9.51
C ASN A 211 0.84 -24.00 10.45
N TYR A 212 1.46 -23.07 11.20
CA TYR A 212 0.75 -22.16 12.07
C TYR A 212 -0.32 -21.34 11.36
N ILE A 213 0.03 -20.64 10.26
CA ILE A 213 -0.95 -19.80 9.56
C ILE A 213 -2.06 -20.63 8.93
N GLN A 214 -1.74 -21.85 8.46
CA GLN A 214 -2.72 -22.77 7.93
C GLN A 214 -3.70 -23.24 9.03
N ASP A 215 -3.21 -23.59 10.22
CA ASP A 215 -4.06 -24.00 11.34
C ASP A 215 -4.97 -22.85 11.81
N VAL A 216 -4.44 -21.63 11.92
CA VAL A 216 -5.23 -20.45 12.29
C VAL A 216 -6.26 -20.12 11.20
N GLY A 217 -5.87 -20.23 9.93
CA GLY A 217 -6.75 -20.02 8.79
C GLY A 217 -7.89 -21.04 8.75
N ASP A 218 -7.58 -22.32 8.87
CA ASP A 218 -8.57 -23.41 8.88
C ASP A 218 -9.55 -23.25 10.05
N GLN A 219 -9.09 -22.81 11.24
CA GLN A 219 -9.97 -22.50 12.36
C GLN A 219 -10.84 -21.26 12.11
N ARG A 220 -10.27 -20.17 11.58
CA ARG A 220 -11.00 -18.91 11.35
C ARG A 220 -12.03 -19.04 10.24
N PHE A 221 -11.73 -19.80 9.20
CA PHE A 221 -12.50 -19.87 7.97
C PHE A 221 -13.32 -21.15 7.82
N SER A 222 -13.36 -22.01 8.86
CA SER A 222 -14.20 -23.20 8.91
C SER A 222 -15.68 -22.83 8.81
N GLU A 223 -16.42 -23.61 8.03
CA GLU A 223 -17.86 -23.43 7.79
C GLU A 223 -18.73 -24.04 8.90
N THR A 224 -18.14 -24.85 9.78
CA THR A 224 -18.84 -25.42 10.92
C THR A 224 -19.02 -24.34 11.97
N GLU A 225 -20.24 -23.82 12.11
CA GLU A 225 -20.65 -23.09 13.30
C GLU A 225 -20.22 -23.89 14.51
N SER A 226 -19.46 -23.29 15.43
CA SER A 226 -19.04 -23.96 16.65
C SER A 226 -20.25 -24.18 17.57
N LEU A 227 -21.05 -25.20 17.25
CA LEU A 227 -21.93 -25.86 18.19
C LEU A 227 -21.03 -26.57 19.22
N ALA A 228 -21.07 -26.06 20.45
CA ALA A 228 -20.50 -26.60 21.68
C ALA A 228 -18.98 -26.46 21.93
N SER A 229 -18.66 -25.73 23.01
CA SER A 229 -17.83 -26.30 24.06
C SER A 229 -18.50 -26.06 25.42
N SER A 230 -19.50 -26.90 25.71
CA SER A 230 -19.83 -27.29 27.07
C SER A 230 -18.87 -28.42 27.47
N GLY A 231 -17.85 -28.12 28.26
CA GLY A 231 -16.93 -29.10 28.85
C GLY A 231 -15.86 -28.42 29.71
N PRO A 232 -15.78 -28.68 31.04
CA PRO A 232 -14.98 -27.87 31.94
C PRO A 232 -13.52 -28.32 31.90
N ILE A 233 -12.61 -27.47 31.40
CA ILE A 233 -11.17 -27.72 31.53
C ILE A 233 -10.53 -26.57 32.33
N LYS A 234 -10.08 -26.97 33.52
CA LYS A 234 -9.44 -26.22 34.61
C LYS A 234 -8.60 -25.02 34.16
N LEU A 235 -9.16 -23.83 34.36
CA LEU A 235 -8.44 -22.56 34.41
C LEU A 235 -7.66 -22.46 35.74
N LYS A 236 -6.33 -22.51 35.67
CA LYS A 236 -5.48 -21.75 36.59
C LYS A 236 -4.95 -20.53 35.82
N ALA A 237 -5.82 -19.54 35.66
CA ALA A 237 -5.43 -18.22 35.17
C ALA A 237 -4.74 -17.46 36.30
N LYS A 238 -3.44 -17.16 36.14
CA LYS A 238 -2.90 -15.92 36.68
C LYS A 238 -3.23 -14.86 35.63
N ALA A 239 -4.20 -14.01 35.95
CA ALA A 239 -4.61 -12.88 35.15
C ALA A 239 -3.39 -11.99 34.84
N VAL A 240 -3.09 -11.86 33.55
CA VAL A 240 -2.38 -10.69 33.03
C VAL A 240 -3.33 -10.10 32.01
N ASP A 241 -3.77 -8.89 32.33
CA ASP A 241 -4.78 -8.09 31.65
C ASP A 241 -4.45 -7.92 30.14
N PRO A 242 -5.34 -8.24 29.18
CA PRO A 242 -5.04 -8.08 27.74
C PRO A 242 -5.15 -6.63 27.23
N PHE A 243 -5.43 -5.65 28.11
CA PHE A 243 -5.81 -4.30 27.71
C PHE A 243 -4.64 -3.32 27.63
N ILE A 244 -3.68 -3.50 26.71
CA ILE A 244 -2.90 -2.35 26.21
C ILE A 244 -2.45 -2.64 24.77
N PHE A 245 -3.09 -2.05 23.76
CA PHE A 245 -2.39 -1.49 22.58
C PHE A 245 -3.34 -0.54 21.82
N ASN A 246 -3.00 0.75 21.87
CA ASN A 246 -3.75 1.85 21.30
C ASN A 246 -3.69 1.89 19.76
N SER A 247 -4.84 2.24 19.17
CA SER A 247 -5.03 2.90 17.87
C SER A 247 -4.35 2.28 16.65
N GLN A 248 -4.92 1.19 16.09
CA GLN A 248 -4.90 0.85 14.65
C GLN A 248 -5.72 -0.42 14.37
N GLY A 249 -7.06 -0.33 14.42
CA GLY A 249 -7.99 -1.35 13.89
C GLY A 249 -7.61 -2.81 14.19
N ILE A 250 -7.42 -3.14 15.46
CA ILE A 250 -7.11 -4.50 15.92
C ILE A 250 -8.46 -5.18 16.19
N HIS A 251 -8.91 -6.01 15.26
CA HIS A 251 -10.13 -6.80 15.44
C HIS A 251 -9.84 -7.97 16.42
N PRO A 252 -10.83 -8.36 17.23
CA PRO A 252 -10.68 -9.46 18.19
C PRO A 252 -10.17 -10.75 17.53
N GLN A 253 -9.15 -11.33 18.15
CA GLN A 253 -8.60 -12.62 17.76
C GLN A 253 -9.64 -13.73 18.02
N PRO A 254 -9.65 -14.81 17.22
CA PRO A 254 -10.44 -15.99 17.56
C PRO A 254 -10.03 -16.50 18.95
N LEU A 255 -11.00 -16.75 19.84
CA LEU A 255 -10.75 -17.21 21.22
C LEU A 255 -9.91 -18.51 21.31
N ASN A 256 -9.85 -19.28 20.23
CA ASN A 256 -9.24 -20.61 20.18
C ASN A 256 -8.02 -20.71 19.25
N ALA A 257 -7.52 -19.60 18.69
CA ALA A 257 -6.34 -19.65 17.85
C ALA A 257 -5.16 -20.26 18.62
N PRO A 258 -4.36 -21.18 18.03
CA PRO A 258 -3.17 -21.69 18.69
C PRO A 258 -2.32 -20.50 19.11
N TYR A 259 -2.09 -20.37 20.41
CA TYR A 259 -1.25 -19.30 20.93
C TYR A 259 0.20 -19.66 20.60
N LEU A 260 0.79 -19.02 19.58
CA LEU A 260 2.23 -18.85 19.59
C LEU A 260 2.52 -18.00 20.82
N ALA A 261 3.37 -18.50 21.71
CA ALA A 261 3.74 -17.74 22.88
C ALA A 261 4.30 -16.39 22.40
N ALA A 262 3.96 -15.29 23.08
CA ALA A 262 4.56 -13.97 22.84
C ALA A 262 6.11 -13.97 22.91
N LYS A 263 6.71 -15.10 23.30
CA LYS A 263 8.15 -15.38 23.35
C LYS A 263 8.80 -15.76 22.02
N GLU A 264 8.05 -15.95 20.94
CA GLU A 264 8.61 -16.48 19.68
C GLU A 264 8.91 -15.40 18.63
N ASP A 265 8.80 -14.12 19.00
CA ASP A 265 9.03 -12.96 18.13
C ASP A 265 8.24 -13.02 16.81
N VAL A 266 6.98 -13.43 16.89
CA VAL A 266 6.01 -13.47 15.80
C VAL A 266 4.86 -12.51 16.10
N THR A 267 4.47 -11.71 15.10
CA THR A 267 3.30 -10.84 15.17
C THR A 267 2.20 -11.39 14.25
N VAL A 268 1.00 -11.59 14.80
CA VAL A 268 -0.19 -12.00 14.04
C VAL A 268 -1.15 -10.82 13.97
N ILE A 269 -1.60 -10.49 12.77
CA ILE A 269 -2.37 -9.28 12.47
C ILE A 269 -3.63 -9.71 11.72
N PHE A 270 -4.79 -9.47 12.31
CA PHE A 270 -6.09 -9.71 11.68
C PHE A 270 -6.59 -8.42 11.06
N ARG A 271 -6.86 -8.43 9.76
CA ARG A 271 -7.42 -7.28 9.03
C ARG A 271 -8.68 -7.70 8.30
N ARG A 272 -9.75 -6.99 8.60
CA ARG A 272 -11.04 -7.13 7.94
C ARG A 272 -11.41 -5.82 7.24
N ARG A 273 -12.17 -5.90 6.16
CA ARG A 273 -12.71 -4.75 5.44
C ARG A 273 -14.01 -5.14 4.75
N GLY A 274 -15.02 -4.28 4.84
CA GLY A 274 -16.39 -4.57 4.40
C GLY A 274 -17.11 -5.51 5.37
N GLY A 275 -18.44 -5.45 5.39
CA GLY A 275 -19.29 -6.11 6.39
C GLY A 275 -19.26 -5.42 7.76
N ASP A 276 -19.89 -6.05 8.74
CA ASP A 276 -19.92 -5.59 10.14
C ASP A 276 -18.70 -6.14 10.91
N ASP A 277 -17.79 -5.24 11.26
CA ASP A 277 -16.56 -5.56 11.98
C ASP A 277 -16.77 -6.05 13.42
N LEU A 278 -17.98 -5.92 13.98
CA LEU A 278 -18.33 -6.42 15.31
C LEU A 278 -18.59 -7.93 15.33
N VAL A 279 -18.98 -8.51 14.19
CA VAL A 279 -19.32 -9.93 14.07
C VAL A 279 -18.07 -10.79 14.13
N GLN A 280 -18.00 -11.75 15.06
CA GLN A 280 -16.78 -12.56 15.24
C GLN A 280 -16.62 -13.66 14.17
N SER A 281 -17.68 -14.43 13.98
CA SER A 281 -17.70 -15.57 13.06
C SER A 281 -17.46 -15.09 11.63
N HIS A 282 -16.55 -15.73 10.91
CA HIS A 282 -16.31 -15.44 9.51
C HIS A 282 -17.59 -15.68 8.67
N VAL A 283 -18.32 -16.76 8.95
CA VAL A 283 -19.53 -17.13 8.20
C VAL A 283 -20.65 -16.12 8.42
N GLU A 284 -20.84 -15.66 9.65
CA GLU A 284 -21.83 -14.61 9.94
C GLU A 284 -21.40 -13.25 9.36
N TRP A 285 -20.11 -12.89 9.50
CA TRP A 285 -19.57 -11.67 8.92
C TRP A 285 -19.76 -11.66 7.40
N ALA A 286 -19.49 -12.77 6.71
CA ALA A 286 -19.64 -12.90 5.27
C ALA A 286 -21.07 -12.57 4.81
N ARG A 287 -22.10 -12.89 5.61
CA ARG A 287 -23.51 -12.56 5.31
C ARG A 287 -23.80 -11.05 5.42
N THR A 288 -23.00 -10.30 6.15
CA THR A 288 -23.14 -8.83 6.29
C THR A 288 -22.44 -8.05 5.17
N VAL A 289 -21.54 -8.70 4.41
CA VAL A 289 -20.76 -8.06 3.34
C VAL A 289 -21.64 -7.45 2.25
N PRO A 290 -22.71 -8.10 1.73
CA PRO A 290 -23.61 -7.50 0.76
C PRO A 290 -24.29 -6.21 1.23
N SER A 291 -24.63 -6.10 2.53
CA SER A 291 -25.28 -4.92 3.09
C SER A 291 -24.34 -3.75 3.39
N ALA A 292 -23.05 -4.03 3.64
CA ALA A 292 -22.07 -3.03 4.03
C ALA A 292 -20.69 -3.25 3.35
N PRO A 293 -20.61 -3.33 2.02
CA PRO A 293 -19.36 -3.61 1.34
C PRO A 293 -18.42 -2.40 1.37
N ASP A 294 -17.13 -2.66 1.18
CA ASP A 294 -16.08 -1.65 1.10
C ASP A 294 -15.04 -2.01 0.01
N VAL A 295 -14.10 -1.12 -0.28
CA VAL A 295 -13.07 -1.31 -1.29
C VAL A 295 -11.99 -2.28 -0.82
N ILE A 296 -11.98 -3.48 -1.40
CA ILE A 296 -11.06 -4.55 -1.00
C ILE A 296 -9.77 -4.58 -1.84
N GLN A 297 -9.84 -4.12 -3.10
CA GLN A 297 -8.71 -4.07 -4.04
C GLN A 297 -8.83 -2.87 -5.00
N MET A 298 -7.70 -2.31 -5.41
CA MET A 298 -7.58 -1.31 -6.45
C MET A 298 -6.47 -1.71 -7.43
N THR A 299 -6.60 -1.31 -8.69
CA THR A 299 -5.51 -1.39 -9.68
C THR A 299 -5.14 -0.01 -10.17
N PHE A 300 -3.89 0.13 -10.61
CA PHE A 300 -3.32 1.44 -10.91
C PHE A 300 -2.61 1.47 -12.26
N LEU A 301 -2.37 2.68 -12.74
CA LEU A 301 -1.46 3.00 -13.85
C LEU A 301 -0.56 4.17 -13.41
N PRO A 302 0.78 4.11 -13.57
CA PRO A 302 1.65 5.23 -13.22
C PRO A 302 1.26 6.49 -13.98
N ILE A 303 1.11 7.63 -13.31
CA ILE A 303 0.66 8.87 -13.99
C ILE A 303 1.63 9.30 -15.09
N THR A 304 2.92 8.98 -14.93
CA THR A 304 3.98 9.30 -15.88
C THR A 304 3.92 8.45 -17.16
N SER A 305 3.25 7.29 -17.15
CA SER A 305 3.05 6.53 -18.39
C SER A 305 2.11 7.26 -19.36
N LEU A 306 1.27 8.16 -18.85
CA LEU A 306 0.32 8.94 -19.64
C LEU A 306 0.87 10.30 -20.12
N LEU A 307 2.13 10.61 -19.81
CA LEU A 307 2.80 11.88 -20.15
C LEU A 307 3.73 11.76 -21.37
N GLU A 308 3.40 10.91 -22.34
CA GLU A 308 4.21 10.79 -23.56
C GLU A 308 4.39 12.14 -24.25
N ASN A 309 5.63 12.44 -24.66
CA ASN A 309 6.02 13.70 -25.32
C ASN A 309 5.82 14.99 -24.51
N ILE A 310 5.58 14.91 -23.20
CA ILE A 310 5.52 16.10 -22.33
C ILE A 310 6.93 16.46 -21.81
N PRO A 311 7.43 17.68 -22.09
CA PRO A 311 8.69 18.16 -21.52
C PRO A 311 8.66 18.13 -19.98
N GLY A 312 9.78 17.72 -19.36
CA GLY A 312 9.88 17.65 -17.90
C GLY A 312 9.37 16.34 -17.25
N LYS A 313 8.76 15.43 -18.04
CA LYS A 313 8.34 14.10 -17.57
C LYS A 313 9.44 13.33 -16.84
N ASP A 314 10.69 13.43 -17.28
CA ASP A 314 11.80 12.70 -16.67
C ASP A 314 12.10 13.20 -15.25
N HIS A 315 12.00 14.51 -15.02
CA HIS A 315 12.14 15.10 -13.68
C HIS A 315 11.02 14.61 -12.76
N LEU A 316 9.77 14.62 -13.24
CA LEU A 316 8.63 14.12 -12.48
C LEU A 316 8.74 12.61 -12.19
N THR A 317 9.13 11.82 -13.19
CA THR A 317 9.33 10.37 -13.05
C THR A 317 10.40 10.08 -12.00
N ARG A 318 11.52 10.79 -12.05
CA ARG A 318 12.58 10.66 -11.05
C ARG A 318 12.09 11.06 -9.65
N ALA A 319 11.35 12.17 -9.51
CA ALA A 319 10.82 12.61 -8.22
C ALA A 319 9.83 11.59 -7.62
N ILE A 320 8.91 11.06 -8.42
CA ILE A 320 7.97 10.01 -8.00
C ILE A 320 8.72 8.75 -7.57
N ASN A 321 9.71 8.30 -8.33
CA ASN A 321 10.49 7.11 -7.99
C ASN A 321 11.22 7.28 -6.64
N LEU A 322 11.83 8.45 -6.40
CA LEU A 322 12.46 8.73 -5.11
C LEU A 322 11.43 8.79 -3.98
N TYR A 323 10.26 9.39 -4.22
CA TYR A 323 9.18 9.43 -3.24
C TYR A 323 8.66 8.05 -2.86
N LEU A 324 8.46 7.14 -3.83
CA LEU A 324 7.98 5.79 -3.59
C LEU A 324 9.04 4.89 -2.92
N GLU A 325 10.32 5.05 -3.29
CA GLU A 325 11.41 4.24 -2.74
C GLU A 325 11.75 4.65 -1.29
N TYR A 326 11.86 5.96 -1.02
CA TYR A 326 12.31 6.47 0.28
C TYR A 326 11.17 6.85 1.23
N LYS A 327 9.95 7.07 0.72
CA LYS A 327 8.74 7.40 1.49
C LYS A 327 8.95 8.51 2.55
N PRO A 328 9.55 9.66 2.21
CA PRO A 328 9.57 10.80 3.13
C PRO A 328 8.13 11.25 3.42
N PRO A 329 7.85 11.89 4.58
CA PRO A 329 6.58 12.59 4.80
C PRO A 329 6.27 13.54 3.64
N ILE A 330 5.00 13.62 3.23
CA ILE A 330 4.63 14.40 2.03
C ILE A 330 4.92 15.90 2.22
N GLU A 331 4.80 16.38 3.46
CA GLU A 331 5.08 17.75 3.89
C GLU A 331 6.58 18.11 3.76
N GLU A 332 7.45 17.10 3.84
CA GLU A 332 8.90 17.24 3.76
C GLU A 332 9.47 16.91 2.38
N LEU A 333 8.64 16.41 1.46
CA LEU A 333 9.09 15.95 0.15
C LEU A 333 9.86 17.03 -0.62
N ARG A 334 9.46 18.30 -0.51
CA ARG A 334 10.19 19.41 -1.15
C ARG A 334 11.66 19.45 -0.70
N TYR A 335 11.89 19.35 0.61
CA TYR A 335 13.24 19.43 1.18
C TYR A 335 14.03 18.19 0.82
N PHE A 336 13.39 17.02 0.91
CA PHE A 336 14.01 15.77 0.47
C PHE A 336 14.50 15.85 -0.97
N LEU A 337 13.71 16.42 -1.90
CA LEU A 337 14.05 16.59 -3.31
C LEU A 337 15.14 17.67 -3.56
N GLU A 338 15.24 18.70 -2.73
CA GLU A 338 16.27 19.75 -2.82
C GLU A 338 17.70 19.22 -2.68
N PHE A 339 17.88 18.12 -1.94
CA PHE A 339 19.18 17.48 -1.69
C PHE A 339 19.49 16.33 -2.67
N GLN A 340 18.64 16.06 -3.66
CA GLN A 340 18.85 14.98 -4.65
C GLN A 340 19.67 15.42 -5.86
N VAL A 341 20.04 16.69 -5.95
CA VAL A 341 20.91 17.24 -7.00
C VAL A 341 22.25 17.58 -6.39
N PRO A 342 23.38 17.17 -7.01
CA PRO A 342 24.70 17.60 -6.60
C PRO A 342 24.76 19.12 -6.56
N ARG A 343 24.97 19.70 -5.38
CA ARG A 343 25.27 21.12 -5.23
C ARG A 343 26.78 21.29 -5.18
N ILE A 344 27.30 22.25 -5.94
CA ILE A 344 28.67 22.72 -5.76
C ILE A 344 28.66 23.58 -4.50
N TRP A 345 29.15 23.05 -3.39
CA TRP A 345 29.12 23.73 -2.08
C TRP A 345 30.20 24.80 -1.91
N ALA A 346 31.15 24.90 -2.85
CA ALA A 346 32.13 25.97 -2.91
C ALA A 346 32.58 26.19 -4.37
N LEU A 347 32.62 27.46 -4.79
CA LEU A 347 33.30 27.86 -6.03
C LEU A 347 34.79 27.54 -5.89
N TYR A 348 35.31 26.70 -6.78
CA TYR A 348 36.75 26.56 -6.93
C TYR A 348 37.26 27.80 -7.67
N GLU A 349 37.63 28.85 -6.93
CA GLU A 349 38.37 29.98 -7.50
C GLU A 349 39.74 29.49 -7.95
N LYS A 350 39.85 29.20 -9.24
CA LYS A 350 41.13 28.92 -9.87
C LYS A 350 41.81 30.27 -10.18
N ASN A 351 42.33 30.92 -9.14
CA ASN A 351 43.30 31.99 -9.33
C ASN A 351 44.55 31.37 -9.94
N PHE A 352 44.64 31.43 -11.27
CA PHE A 352 45.93 31.38 -11.94
C PHE A 352 46.67 32.64 -11.51
N GLN A 353 47.63 32.46 -10.62
CA GLN A 353 48.98 33.05 -10.66
C GLN A 353 49.73 32.58 -9.40
N ASP A 354 50.72 31.71 -9.62
CA ASP A 354 51.87 31.43 -8.75
C ASP A 354 51.66 31.23 -7.25
N ILE A 355 51.38 29.98 -6.82
CA ILE A 355 52.04 29.39 -5.64
C ILE A 355 52.38 27.93 -5.92
N LYS A 356 53.67 27.67 -6.19
CA LYS A 356 54.31 26.37 -5.96
C LYS A 356 54.32 26.12 -4.46
N GLU A 357 53.38 25.36 -3.93
CA GLU A 357 53.67 24.51 -2.77
C GLU A 357 52.63 23.43 -2.58
N ARG A 358 53.14 22.21 -2.32
CA ARG A 358 52.36 21.01 -2.03
C ARG A 358 51.55 21.21 -0.76
N ALA A 359 50.23 21.29 -0.90
CA ALA A 359 49.31 21.00 0.19
C ALA A 359 48.20 20.06 -0.33
N SER A 360 48.29 18.80 0.08
CA SER A 360 47.27 17.78 -0.10
C SER A 360 46.01 18.21 0.67
N LEU A 361 44.99 18.71 -0.02
CA LEU A 361 43.67 18.90 0.56
C LEU A 361 42.79 17.67 0.24
N PRO A 362 42.15 17.04 1.23
CA PRO A 362 41.27 15.92 0.98
C PRO A 362 39.99 16.39 0.29
N ILE A 363 39.70 15.81 -0.86
CA ILE A 363 38.39 15.92 -1.52
C ILE A 363 37.42 15.08 -0.70
N PHE A 364 36.54 15.73 0.07
CA PHE A 364 35.42 15.04 0.71
C PHE A 364 34.31 14.82 -0.34
N ALA A 365 34.40 13.70 -1.05
CA ALA A 365 33.24 13.11 -1.71
C ALA A 365 32.52 12.24 -0.67
N VAL A 366 31.36 12.69 -0.19
CA VAL A 366 30.48 11.81 0.60
C VAL A 366 29.77 10.89 -0.38
N GLN A 367 30.37 9.72 -0.60
CA GLN A 367 29.73 8.61 -1.28
C GLN A 367 29.17 7.68 -0.20
N HIS A 368 27.85 7.71 -0.01
CA HIS A 368 27.19 6.79 0.92
C HIS A 368 27.17 5.37 0.34
N ASN A 369 28.28 4.65 0.54
CA ASN A 369 28.28 3.19 0.60
C ASN A 369 28.63 2.81 2.04
N GLY A 370 27.74 2.04 2.67
CA GLY A 370 27.90 1.64 4.06
C GLY A 370 29.14 0.76 4.26
N ALA A 371 30.06 1.22 5.10
CA ALA A 371 30.91 0.43 5.98
C ALA A 371 31.73 1.39 6.87
N GLU A 372 31.93 0.99 8.12
CA GLU A 372 32.72 1.61 9.21
C GLU A 372 33.78 2.66 8.86
N VAL A 373 33.75 3.77 9.60
CA VAL A 373 34.83 4.75 9.68
C VAL A 373 35.92 4.21 10.60
N ILE A 374 37.02 3.70 10.04
CA ILE A 374 38.27 3.48 10.78
C ILE A 374 39.32 4.46 10.25
N CYS A 375 39.57 5.53 11.01
CA CYS A 375 40.68 6.43 10.77
C CYS A 375 42.00 5.79 11.26
N LYS A 376 42.95 5.51 10.36
CA LYS A 376 44.36 5.31 10.74
C LYS A 376 45.26 6.28 9.97
N PRO A 377 46.17 7.03 10.63
CA PRO A 377 47.16 7.83 9.94
C PRO A 377 48.25 6.92 9.38
N ARG A 378 48.58 7.07 8.10
CA ARG A 378 49.65 6.31 7.43
C ARG A 378 50.99 6.95 7.80
N ALA A 379 51.86 6.16 8.42
CA ALA A 379 53.23 6.56 8.79
C ALA A 379 54.04 6.97 7.55
N GLY A 380 54.79 8.07 7.69
CA GLY A 380 55.68 8.60 6.66
C GLY A 380 56.86 7.67 6.39
N ILE A 381 57.14 7.43 5.11
CA ILE A 381 58.38 6.82 4.66
C ILE A 381 59.31 7.97 4.28
N GLY A 382 60.45 8.05 4.98
CA GLY A 382 61.52 8.98 4.69
C GLY A 382 62.27 8.64 3.41
N GLN A 383 62.86 9.67 2.82
CA GLN A 383 63.96 9.62 1.86
C GLN A 383 65.02 10.61 2.36
N PRO A 384 66.32 10.42 2.05
CA PRO A 384 66.83 10.27 0.68
C PRO A 384 67.02 8.82 0.21
#